data_AF-A0A226DI62-F1
#
_entry.id   AF-A0A226DI62-F1
#
_cell.length_a   1.000
_cell.length_b   1.000
_cell.length_c   1.000
_cell.angle_alpha   90.00
_cell.angle_beta   90.00
_cell.angle_gamma   90.00
#
_symmetry.space_group_name_H-M   'P 1'
#
loop_
_entity.id
_entity.type
_entity.pdbx_description
1 polymer ?
#
loop_
_entity_poly.entity_id
_entity_poly.type
_entity_poly.pdbx_seq_one_letter_code
_entity_poly.pdbx_strand_id
1 'polypeptide(L)'
;MAAAGALLQACFDRRNFFNGTRVENTMQRIIKDYVDERSGNFPAKFKIYQYPLLLPKGSEGVEVAAYYKKAGIAEDADFNARAVRDFVFSSYAFSMLRNFSLASLSLAAGTMCLTTGADYVGFIDDPRTGGNEAYIAAVIDTTKVMGSRFAPEVNEVISVTGFMYHKVDLLRRCEAGNMEVPAPLGRNPTPLEYYECRWWDGAFPVYYKLALVLNGGAGVPVDEKWAPLGTRICASIRKAFDLLICYNELIDVFHDVISNEPMNEVHIAGRYGGITVVQDFAAALSACVDEVATCPCIAGDVSHDFATDAAIGSCAWYAHVPHYRGYTQLVETRHLTSEKYAALARKANHGAFITSGMAHSGEVNALQDNEWSSLTTFESLDPRSKKKEAAVRKFVREAVHLNSDTAMDGFFGKIVSICAGHKVPEYLVRQCVTAVEAAWKTLRAAGEDMPLETVAALVVENHVRLDKAFIATHYHREAYMLRRGISGALSLMFDRTDMAPYPRINDAAVFHSVNIAKKGGGGKREK
;
A
#
# COMPACT_ATOMS: atom_id res chain seq x y z
N MET A 1 -0.91 -32.67 0.27
CA MET A 1 -1.73 -32.69 -0.95
C MET A 1 -3.23 -32.77 -0.69
N ALA A 2 -3.79 -33.81 -0.03
CA ALA A 2 -5.24 -33.90 0.19
C ALA A 2 -5.85 -32.70 0.97
N ALA A 3 -5.19 -32.26 2.06
CA ALA A 3 -5.63 -31.08 2.82
C ALA A 3 -5.52 -29.77 2.01
N ALA A 4 -4.53 -29.66 1.12
CA ALA A 4 -4.35 -28.51 0.23
C ALA A 4 -5.50 -28.40 -0.77
N GLY A 5 -5.84 -29.51 -1.43
CA GLY A 5 -6.98 -29.56 -2.37
C GLY A 5 -8.31 -29.26 -1.70
N ALA A 6 -8.53 -29.74 -0.47
CA ALA A 6 -9.74 -29.44 0.29
C ALA A 6 -9.89 -27.95 0.62
N LEU A 7 -8.79 -27.27 0.98
CA LEU A 7 -8.81 -25.85 1.30
C LEU A 7 -9.12 -24.98 0.08
N LEU A 8 -8.49 -25.26 -1.06
CA LEU A 8 -8.78 -24.56 -2.32
C LEU A 8 -10.23 -24.80 -2.76
N GLN A 9 -10.70 -26.04 -2.69
CA GLN A 9 -12.08 -26.38 -3.04
C GLN A 9 -13.06 -25.62 -2.14
N ALA A 10 -12.80 -25.54 -0.83
CA ALA A 10 -13.65 -24.77 0.08
C ALA A 10 -13.70 -23.28 -0.29
N CYS A 11 -12.59 -22.68 -0.73
CA CYS A 11 -12.58 -21.28 -1.21
C CYS A 11 -13.42 -21.14 -2.46
N PHE A 12 -13.21 -22.03 -3.44
CA PHE A 12 -13.92 -22.04 -4.70
C PHE A 12 -15.44 -22.22 -4.50
N ASP A 13 -15.86 -23.08 -3.57
CA ASP A 13 -17.26 -23.33 -3.24
C ASP A 13 -17.95 -22.09 -2.64
N ARG A 14 -17.19 -21.20 -1.99
CA ARG A 14 -17.72 -19.96 -1.40
C ARG A 14 -17.85 -18.79 -2.36
N ARG A 15 -17.39 -18.93 -3.61
CA ARG A 15 -17.52 -17.83 -4.61
C ARG A 15 -18.97 -17.35 -4.76
N ASN A 16 -19.94 -18.25 -4.64
CA ASN A 16 -21.37 -17.94 -4.80
C ASN A 16 -22.03 -17.36 -3.55
N PHE A 17 -21.32 -17.21 -2.41
CA PHE A 17 -21.90 -16.69 -1.17
C PHE A 17 -22.36 -15.23 -1.29
N PHE A 18 -21.80 -14.50 -2.25
CA PHE A 18 -22.05 -13.08 -2.46
C PHE A 18 -23.18 -12.81 -3.45
N ASN A 19 -23.76 -13.86 -4.04
CA ASN A 19 -24.82 -13.74 -5.04
C ASN A 19 -26.04 -13.01 -4.46
N GLY A 20 -26.52 -11.99 -5.18
CA GLY A 20 -27.67 -11.16 -4.80
C GLY A 20 -27.38 -10.15 -3.68
N THR A 21 -26.12 -10.00 -3.25
CA THR A 21 -25.76 -9.01 -2.22
C THR A 21 -25.52 -7.62 -2.82
N ARG A 22 -25.61 -6.57 -2.00
CA ARG A 22 -25.25 -5.21 -2.42
C ARG A 22 -23.80 -5.10 -2.91
N VAL A 23 -22.88 -5.84 -2.28
CA VAL A 23 -21.46 -5.85 -2.63
C VAL A 23 -21.27 -6.45 -4.03
N GLU A 24 -21.97 -7.54 -4.36
CA GLU A 24 -21.93 -8.09 -5.72
C GLU A 24 -22.50 -7.11 -6.74
N ASN A 25 -23.68 -6.52 -6.48
CA ASN A 25 -24.31 -5.58 -7.42
C ASN A 25 -23.39 -4.39 -7.73
N THR A 26 -22.69 -3.89 -6.71
CA THR A 26 -21.72 -2.80 -6.85
C THR A 26 -20.52 -3.25 -7.67
N MET A 27 -19.96 -4.43 -7.38
CA MET A 27 -18.82 -4.99 -8.12
C MET A 27 -19.15 -5.26 -9.59
N GLN A 28 -20.33 -5.84 -9.89
CA GLN A 28 -20.83 -6.03 -11.25
C GLN A 28 -20.91 -4.70 -12.00
N ARG A 29 -21.38 -3.64 -11.33
CA ARG A 29 -21.46 -2.30 -11.94
C ARG A 29 -20.07 -1.75 -12.26
N ILE A 30 -19.12 -1.83 -11.33
CA ILE A 30 -17.74 -1.36 -11.54
C ILE A 30 -17.08 -2.13 -12.70
N ILE A 31 -17.20 -3.46 -12.71
CA ILE A 31 -16.68 -4.31 -13.78
C ILE A 31 -17.29 -3.96 -15.14
N LYS A 32 -18.62 -3.75 -15.19
CA LYS A 32 -19.30 -3.38 -16.44
C LYS A 32 -18.80 -2.04 -16.98
N ASP A 33 -18.75 -1.02 -16.13
CA ASP A 33 -18.30 0.31 -16.52
C ASP A 33 -16.82 0.27 -16.99
N TYR A 34 -15.99 -0.54 -16.35
CA TYR A 34 -14.61 -0.79 -16.76
C TYR A 34 -14.49 -1.45 -18.15
N VAL A 35 -15.24 -2.54 -18.41
CA VAL A 35 -15.25 -3.23 -19.71
C VAL A 35 -15.80 -2.32 -20.82
N ASP A 36 -16.84 -1.55 -20.53
CA ASP A 36 -17.41 -0.59 -21.47
C ASP A 36 -16.41 0.54 -21.79
N GLU A 37 -15.68 1.05 -20.80
CA GLU A 37 -14.63 2.06 -21.01
C GLU A 37 -13.50 1.54 -21.92
N ARG A 38 -13.07 0.29 -21.71
CA ARG A 38 -12.06 -0.35 -22.57
C ARG A 38 -12.55 -0.49 -24.01
N SER A 39 -13.84 -0.76 -24.17
CA SER A 39 -14.50 -0.93 -25.48
C SER A 39 -14.91 0.40 -26.13
N GLY A 40 -14.71 1.54 -25.46
CA GLY A 40 -15.14 2.85 -25.94
C GLY A 40 -16.65 3.12 -25.82
N ASN A 41 -17.37 2.26 -25.10
CA ASN A 41 -18.82 2.34 -24.87
C ASN A 41 -19.17 3.10 -23.59
N PHE A 42 -18.17 3.50 -22.79
CA PHE A 42 -18.35 4.34 -21.61
C PHE A 42 -17.56 5.66 -21.78
N PRO A 43 -18.21 6.84 -21.71
CA PRO A 43 -17.55 8.12 -21.80
C PRO A 43 -16.91 8.50 -20.45
N ALA A 44 -15.77 7.89 -20.12
CA ALA A 44 -15.01 8.22 -18.91
C ALA A 44 -14.60 9.70 -18.89
N LYS A 45 -14.67 10.34 -17.71
CA LYS A 45 -14.22 11.74 -17.55
C LYS A 45 -12.70 11.88 -17.75
N PHE A 46 -11.95 10.85 -17.34
CA PHE A 46 -10.52 10.71 -17.55
C PHE A 46 -10.14 9.23 -17.56
N LYS A 47 -9.14 8.86 -18.36
CA LYS A 47 -8.67 7.49 -18.52
C LYS A 47 -7.17 7.42 -18.29
N ILE A 48 -6.74 6.46 -17.47
CA ILE A 48 -5.34 6.10 -17.33
C ILE A 48 -4.98 5.14 -18.46
N TYR A 49 -3.86 5.41 -19.14
CA TYR A 49 -3.36 4.57 -20.22
C TYR A 49 -2.17 3.72 -19.77
N GLN A 50 -2.05 2.55 -20.39
CA GLN A 50 -0.94 1.64 -20.17
C GLN A 50 0.41 2.34 -20.42
N TYR A 51 1.35 2.11 -19.50
CA TYR A 51 2.75 2.53 -19.63
C TYR A 51 3.64 1.29 -19.69
N PRO A 52 4.59 1.19 -20.65
CA PRO A 52 5.40 -0.01 -20.85
C PRO A 52 6.58 -0.06 -19.87
N LEU A 53 6.32 -0.51 -18.64
CA LEU A 53 7.39 -0.77 -17.66
C LEU A 53 8.29 -1.94 -18.12
N LEU A 54 9.60 -1.74 -18.02
CA LEU A 54 10.64 -2.73 -18.29
C LEU A 54 10.73 -3.78 -17.17
N LEU A 55 10.54 -3.36 -15.92
CA LEU A 55 10.45 -4.23 -14.76
C LEU A 55 9.04 -4.13 -14.15
N PRO A 56 8.04 -4.86 -14.69
CA PRO A 56 6.71 -4.87 -14.11
C PRO A 56 6.68 -5.58 -12.75
N LYS A 57 5.66 -5.29 -11.94
CA LYS A 57 5.29 -6.07 -10.75
C LYS A 57 5.30 -7.57 -11.05
N GLY A 58 5.83 -8.38 -10.12
CA GLY A 58 6.01 -9.82 -10.29
C GLY A 58 7.30 -10.24 -11.01
N SER A 59 8.09 -9.30 -11.53
CA SER A 59 9.36 -9.65 -12.18
C SER A 59 10.54 -9.91 -11.21
N GLU A 60 10.36 -9.68 -9.90
CA GLU A 60 11.42 -9.64 -8.89
C GLU A 60 11.89 -11.01 -8.39
N GLY A 61 11.22 -12.09 -8.77
CA GLY A 61 11.52 -13.44 -8.28
C GLY A 61 12.98 -13.85 -8.46
N VAL A 62 13.63 -13.40 -9.52
CA VAL A 62 15.05 -13.71 -9.81
C VAL A 62 15.98 -13.03 -8.81
N GLU A 63 15.77 -11.74 -8.55
CA GLU A 63 16.57 -10.95 -7.61
C GLU A 63 16.37 -11.46 -6.17
N VAL A 64 15.12 -11.80 -5.82
CA VAL A 64 14.80 -12.41 -4.52
C VAL A 64 15.53 -13.75 -4.38
N ALA A 65 15.38 -14.67 -5.33
CA ALA A 65 16.05 -15.97 -5.27
C ALA A 65 17.59 -15.83 -5.20
N ALA A 66 18.17 -14.93 -5.99
CA ALA A 66 19.60 -14.64 -5.97
C ALA A 66 20.08 -14.14 -4.59
N TYR A 67 19.29 -13.29 -3.94
CA TYR A 67 19.59 -12.81 -2.59
C TYR A 67 19.56 -13.93 -1.56
N TYR A 68 18.51 -14.77 -1.56
CA TYR A 68 18.41 -15.89 -0.61
C TYR A 68 19.57 -16.88 -0.78
N LYS A 69 19.96 -17.16 -2.03
CA LYS A 69 21.13 -17.99 -2.34
C LYS A 69 22.42 -17.38 -1.80
N LYS A 70 22.63 -16.06 -1.99
CA LYS A 70 23.77 -15.31 -1.41
C LYS A 70 23.76 -15.36 0.12
N ALA A 71 22.59 -15.43 0.74
CA ALA A 71 22.42 -15.56 2.19
C ALA A 71 22.63 -16.99 2.71
N GLY A 72 22.94 -17.97 1.84
CA GLY A 72 23.17 -19.37 2.22
C GLY A 72 21.89 -20.15 2.54
N ILE A 73 20.72 -19.65 2.14
CA ILE A 73 19.46 -20.36 2.28
C ILE A 73 19.33 -21.28 1.06
N ALA A 74 19.37 -22.59 1.30
CA ALA A 74 19.29 -23.60 0.25
C ALA A 74 17.90 -23.63 -0.40
N GLU A 75 17.85 -23.95 -1.69
CA GLU A 75 16.62 -24.25 -2.45
C GLU A 75 16.07 -25.62 -2.01
N ASP A 76 15.62 -25.74 -0.75
CA ASP A 76 14.86 -26.90 -0.30
C ASP A 76 13.38 -26.78 -0.71
N ALA A 77 12.60 -27.86 -0.50
CA ALA A 77 11.19 -27.90 -0.85
C ALA A 77 10.33 -26.85 -0.11
N ASP A 78 10.84 -26.28 0.99
CA ASP A 78 10.15 -25.30 1.81
C ASP A 78 10.54 -23.86 1.48
N PHE A 79 11.60 -23.65 0.67
CA PHE A 79 12.13 -22.33 0.32
C PHE A 79 11.03 -21.39 -0.19
N ASN A 80 10.26 -21.85 -1.18
CA ASN A 80 9.21 -21.07 -1.81
C ASN A 80 8.09 -20.71 -0.83
N ALA A 81 7.65 -21.67 0.00
CA ALA A 81 6.63 -21.45 1.03
C ALA A 81 7.08 -20.44 2.09
N ARG A 82 8.38 -20.45 2.45
CA ARG A 82 8.98 -19.46 3.34
C ARG A 82 9.04 -18.08 2.69
N ALA A 83 9.49 -18.00 1.43
CA ALA A 83 9.61 -16.73 0.70
C ALA A 83 8.27 -16.01 0.58
N VAL A 84 7.19 -16.71 0.20
CA VAL A 84 5.85 -16.09 0.10
C VAL A 84 5.30 -15.67 1.46
N ARG A 85 5.57 -16.44 2.53
CA ARG A 85 5.19 -16.05 3.89
C ARG A 85 5.97 -14.84 4.36
N ASP A 86 7.26 -14.78 4.09
CA ASP A 86 8.14 -13.68 4.49
C ASP A 86 7.72 -12.37 3.82
N PHE A 87 7.29 -12.43 2.54
CA PHE A 87 6.66 -11.29 1.86
C PHE A 87 5.44 -10.77 2.63
N VAL A 88 4.46 -11.63 2.95
CA VAL A 88 3.26 -11.18 3.69
C VAL A 88 3.61 -10.74 5.12
N PHE A 89 4.54 -11.43 5.77
CA PHE A 89 5.01 -11.12 7.13
C PHE A 89 5.66 -9.76 7.21
N SER A 90 6.43 -9.37 6.20
CA SER A 90 7.07 -8.05 6.15
C SER A 90 6.03 -6.92 6.19
N SER A 91 4.87 -7.07 5.54
CA SER A 91 3.79 -6.07 5.61
C SER A 91 3.28 -5.86 7.05
N TYR A 92 3.14 -6.94 7.82
CA TYR A 92 2.76 -6.89 9.22
C TYR A 92 3.86 -6.28 10.08
N ALA A 93 5.13 -6.59 9.82
CA ALA A 93 6.26 -6.04 10.58
C ALA A 93 6.37 -4.51 10.44
N PHE A 94 6.02 -3.97 9.26
CA PHE A 94 6.02 -2.53 8.97
C PHE A 94 4.81 -1.79 9.57
N SER A 95 3.66 -2.48 9.74
CA SER A 95 2.38 -1.85 10.09
C SER A 95 1.93 -2.13 11.54
N MET A 96 2.36 -3.23 12.14
CA MET A 96 1.95 -3.68 13.48
C MET A 96 3.01 -3.34 14.53
N LEU A 97 3.22 -2.05 14.78
CA LEU A 97 4.44 -1.57 15.44
C LEU A 97 4.46 -1.72 16.98
N ARG A 98 3.32 -1.94 17.64
CA ARG A 98 3.24 -1.90 19.11
C ARG A 98 2.48 -3.08 19.69
N ASN A 99 3.09 -3.76 20.66
CA ASN A 99 2.49 -4.86 21.43
C ASN A 99 2.09 -6.10 20.59
N PHE A 100 2.62 -6.26 19.39
CA PHE A 100 2.44 -7.46 18.57
C PHE A 100 3.64 -8.40 18.70
N SER A 101 3.37 -9.69 18.82
CA SER A 101 4.37 -10.76 18.81
C SER A 101 4.69 -11.16 17.37
N LEU A 102 5.98 -11.27 17.04
CA LEU A 102 6.43 -11.78 15.74
C LEU A 102 5.89 -13.19 15.45
N ALA A 103 5.73 -14.03 16.48
CA ALA A 103 5.16 -15.36 16.29
C ALA A 103 3.69 -15.28 15.82
N SER A 104 2.88 -14.45 16.46
CA SER A 104 1.48 -14.25 16.07
C SER A 104 1.35 -13.57 14.70
N LEU A 105 2.22 -12.60 14.39
CA LEU A 105 2.25 -11.97 13.07
C LEU A 105 2.69 -12.96 11.97
N SER A 106 3.63 -13.86 12.25
CA SER A 106 4.04 -14.91 11.31
C SER A 106 2.91 -15.90 11.03
N LEU A 107 2.08 -16.19 12.04
CA LEU A 107 0.88 -17.01 11.86
C LEU A 107 -0.17 -16.26 11.02
N ALA A 108 -0.44 -14.99 11.32
CA ALA A 108 -1.33 -14.16 10.50
C ALA A 108 -0.87 -14.14 9.03
N ALA A 109 0.42 -13.93 8.79
CA ALA A 109 1.03 -13.92 7.46
C ALA A 109 0.87 -15.25 6.72
N GLY A 110 1.15 -16.36 7.40
CA GLY A 110 1.01 -17.69 6.80
C GLY A 110 -0.44 -18.03 6.44
N THR A 111 -1.43 -17.55 7.20
CA THR A 111 -2.85 -17.67 6.83
C THR A 111 -3.21 -16.80 5.64
N MET A 112 -2.74 -15.54 5.62
CA MET A 112 -3.00 -14.59 4.54
C MET A 112 -2.42 -15.04 3.19
N CYS A 113 -1.43 -15.93 3.19
CA CYS A 113 -0.90 -16.54 1.96
C CYS A 113 -1.99 -17.20 1.10
N LEU A 114 -3.12 -17.64 1.69
CA LEU A 114 -4.25 -18.17 0.91
C LEU A 114 -4.85 -17.12 -0.03
N THR A 115 -5.06 -15.90 0.49
CA THR A 115 -5.59 -14.78 -0.29
C THR A 115 -4.58 -14.28 -1.32
N THR A 116 -3.30 -14.16 -0.93
CA THR A 116 -2.21 -13.78 -1.85
C THR A 116 -2.04 -14.77 -2.98
N GLY A 117 -2.15 -16.07 -2.70
CA GLY A 117 -2.09 -17.10 -3.73
C GLY A 117 -3.24 -17.02 -4.74
N ALA A 118 -4.45 -16.70 -4.28
CA ALA A 118 -5.61 -16.51 -5.16
C ALA A 118 -5.52 -15.23 -6.01
N ASP A 119 -4.84 -14.21 -5.51
CA ASP A 119 -4.65 -12.93 -6.19
C ASP A 119 -3.49 -12.97 -7.21
N TYR A 120 -2.39 -13.67 -6.91
CA TYR A 120 -1.18 -13.62 -7.75
C TYR A 120 -1.00 -14.82 -8.67
N VAL A 121 -1.31 -16.04 -8.24
CA VAL A 121 -0.86 -17.24 -8.98
C VAL A 121 -1.54 -17.33 -10.34
N GLY A 122 -0.73 -17.31 -11.40
CA GLY A 122 -1.22 -17.36 -12.79
C GLY A 122 -1.68 -16.00 -13.33
N PHE A 123 -1.56 -14.92 -12.56
CA PHE A 123 -1.75 -13.56 -13.03
C PHE A 123 -0.41 -12.96 -13.51
N ILE A 124 -0.47 -11.79 -14.14
CA ILE A 124 0.70 -11.16 -14.74
C ILE A 124 1.71 -10.69 -13.69
N ASP A 125 1.24 -10.38 -12.50
CA ASP A 125 2.03 -9.94 -11.36
C ASP A 125 2.48 -11.08 -10.45
N ASP A 126 2.35 -12.34 -10.88
CA ASP A 126 2.93 -13.49 -10.17
C ASP A 126 4.46 -13.35 -10.07
N PRO A 127 5.04 -13.30 -8.85
CA PRO A 127 6.49 -13.27 -8.66
C PRO A 127 7.21 -14.54 -9.14
N ARG A 128 6.45 -15.59 -9.47
CA ARG A 128 6.90 -16.93 -9.89
C ARG A 128 7.78 -17.63 -8.85
N THR A 129 7.57 -17.32 -7.58
CA THR A 129 8.33 -17.85 -6.43
C THR A 129 7.70 -19.11 -5.81
N GLY A 130 6.89 -19.89 -6.55
CA GLY A 130 6.47 -21.23 -6.08
C GLY A 130 5.03 -21.69 -6.34
N GLY A 131 4.23 -20.94 -7.12
CA GLY A 131 2.87 -21.36 -7.51
C GLY A 131 1.92 -21.58 -6.32
N ASN A 132 0.76 -22.18 -6.59
CA ASN A 132 -0.26 -22.44 -5.57
C ASN A 132 0.25 -23.32 -4.43
N GLU A 133 1.16 -24.24 -4.74
CA GLU A 133 1.73 -25.20 -3.80
C GLU A 133 2.47 -24.50 -2.66
N ALA A 134 3.23 -23.44 -2.95
CA ALA A 134 3.98 -22.68 -1.96
C ALA A 134 3.05 -21.92 -1.00
N TYR A 135 2.06 -21.20 -1.53
CA TYR A 135 1.10 -20.45 -0.73
C TYR A 135 0.27 -21.37 0.18
N ILE A 136 -0.18 -22.52 -0.35
CA ILE A 136 -0.95 -23.47 0.44
C ILE A 136 -0.08 -24.17 1.49
N ALA A 137 1.19 -24.48 1.18
CA ALA A 137 2.11 -25.03 2.16
C ALA A 137 2.29 -24.08 3.35
N ALA A 138 2.44 -22.77 3.11
CA ALA A 138 2.53 -21.76 4.17
C ALA A 138 1.28 -21.74 5.08
N VAL A 139 0.09 -21.87 4.49
CA VAL A 139 -1.18 -21.94 5.24
C VAL A 139 -1.28 -23.24 6.05
N ILE A 140 -0.94 -24.38 5.44
CA ILE A 140 -0.98 -25.68 6.10
C ILE A 140 -0.04 -25.70 7.30
N ASP A 141 1.18 -25.18 7.17
CA ASP A 141 2.12 -25.16 8.29
C ASP A 141 1.64 -24.26 9.43
N THR A 142 1.02 -23.14 9.10
CA THR A 142 0.38 -22.26 10.08
C THR A 142 -0.75 -22.96 10.84
N THR A 143 -1.64 -23.66 10.12
CA THR A 143 -2.74 -24.40 10.74
C THR A 143 -2.27 -25.54 11.65
N LYS A 144 -1.18 -26.23 11.29
CA LYS A 144 -0.57 -27.27 12.15
C LYS A 144 -0.08 -26.70 13.49
N VAL A 145 0.54 -25.52 13.47
CA VAL A 145 1.08 -24.88 14.67
C VAL A 145 -0.04 -24.44 15.62
N MET A 146 -1.16 -23.95 15.07
CA MET A 146 -2.25 -23.37 15.86
C MET A 146 -3.33 -24.37 16.30
N GLY A 147 -3.48 -25.49 15.60
CA GLY A 147 -4.46 -26.53 15.91
C GLY A 147 -5.91 -26.02 15.90
N SER A 148 -6.71 -26.43 16.90
CA SER A 148 -8.15 -26.13 16.97
C SER A 148 -8.50 -24.66 17.22
N ARG A 149 -7.53 -23.81 17.58
CA ARG A 149 -7.75 -22.38 17.87
C ARG A 149 -8.07 -21.54 16.63
N PHE A 150 -7.89 -22.06 15.42
CA PHE A 150 -7.94 -21.28 14.18
C PHE A 150 -9.21 -21.49 13.32
N ALA A 151 -10.09 -22.42 13.69
CA ALA A 151 -11.20 -22.82 12.82
C ALA A 151 -12.15 -21.67 12.41
N PRO A 152 -12.51 -20.70 13.28
CA PRO A 152 -13.34 -19.56 12.88
C PRO A 152 -12.62 -18.56 11.95
N GLU A 153 -11.34 -18.27 12.19
CA GLU A 153 -10.58 -17.27 11.45
C GLU A 153 -10.20 -17.76 10.04
N VAL A 154 -9.80 -19.03 9.91
CA VAL A 154 -9.61 -19.67 8.58
C VAL A 154 -10.90 -19.60 7.77
N ASN A 155 -12.07 -19.74 8.39
CA ASN A 155 -13.32 -19.61 7.65
C ASN A 155 -13.47 -18.21 7.04
N GLU A 156 -13.16 -17.14 7.76
CA GLU A 156 -13.26 -15.80 7.13
C GLU A 156 -12.26 -15.64 5.97
N VAL A 157 -11.03 -16.15 6.11
CA VAL A 157 -10.03 -16.13 5.04
C VAL A 157 -10.49 -16.91 3.81
N ILE A 158 -11.09 -18.09 3.98
CA ILE A 158 -11.67 -18.88 2.88
C ILE A 158 -12.79 -18.09 2.19
N SER A 159 -13.64 -17.37 2.94
CA SER A 159 -14.71 -16.55 2.36
C SER A 159 -14.17 -15.36 1.56
N VAL A 160 -13.15 -14.67 2.09
CA VAL A 160 -12.43 -13.59 1.38
C VAL A 160 -11.78 -14.11 0.10
N THR A 161 -11.10 -15.25 0.18
CA THR A 161 -10.49 -15.91 -0.99
C THR A 161 -11.56 -16.29 -2.03
N GLY A 162 -12.72 -16.77 -1.57
CA GLY A 162 -13.87 -17.03 -2.44
C GLY A 162 -14.39 -15.78 -3.15
N PHE A 163 -14.37 -14.62 -2.50
CA PHE A 163 -14.74 -13.34 -3.11
C PHE A 163 -13.80 -12.94 -4.25
N MET A 164 -12.48 -13.12 -4.07
CA MET A 164 -11.48 -12.86 -5.13
C MET A 164 -11.75 -13.74 -6.37
N TYR A 165 -12.02 -15.04 -6.17
CA TYR A 165 -12.42 -15.91 -7.29
C TYR A 165 -13.75 -15.49 -7.93
N HIS A 166 -14.70 -14.98 -7.15
CA HIS A 166 -15.96 -14.45 -7.66
C HIS A 166 -15.76 -13.23 -8.56
N LYS A 167 -14.91 -12.27 -8.17
CA LYS A 167 -14.52 -11.11 -8.99
C LYS A 167 -14.01 -11.55 -10.36
N VAL A 168 -13.03 -12.46 -10.36
CA VAL A 168 -12.40 -12.97 -11.59
C VAL A 168 -13.43 -13.63 -12.51
N ASP A 169 -14.37 -14.40 -11.94
CA ASP A 169 -15.45 -15.02 -12.69
C ASP A 169 -16.45 -14.00 -13.26
N LEU A 170 -16.82 -12.96 -12.49
CA LEU A 170 -17.66 -11.87 -12.97
C LEU A 170 -17.00 -11.09 -14.11
N LEU A 171 -15.70 -10.77 -14.00
CA LEU A 171 -14.96 -10.10 -15.06
C LEU A 171 -14.98 -10.93 -16.36
N ARG A 172 -14.67 -12.22 -16.26
CA ARG A 172 -14.72 -13.14 -17.40
C ARG A 172 -16.12 -13.21 -18.02
N ARG A 173 -17.17 -13.30 -17.20
CA ARG A 173 -18.56 -13.31 -17.68
C ARG A 173 -18.92 -11.99 -18.36
N CYS A 174 -18.47 -10.86 -17.83
CA CYS A 174 -18.72 -9.54 -18.40
C CYS A 174 -18.03 -9.39 -19.77
N GLU A 175 -16.76 -9.78 -19.88
CA GLU A 175 -16.01 -9.76 -21.14
C GLU A 175 -16.63 -10.69 -22.19
N ALA A 176 -17.22 -11.81 -21.76
CA ALA A 176 -17.96 -12.72 -22.63
C ALA A 176 -19.40 -12.26 -22.96
N GLY A 177 -19.87 -11.14 -22.41
CA GLY A 177 -21.24 -10.65 -22.60
C GLY A 177 -22.33 -11.44 -21.87
N ASN A 178 -21.95 -12.27 -20.90
CA ASN A 178 -22.83 -13.21 -20.18
C ASN A 178 -23.08 -12.81 -18.71
N MET A 179 -22.68 -11.61 -18.30
CA MET A 179 -22.95 -11.10 -16.97
C MET A 179 -24.27 -10.32 -16.95
N GLU A 180 -25.21 -10.76 -16.13
CA GLU A 180 -26.37 -9.95 -15.78
C GLU A 180 -25.90 -8.75 -14.98
N VAL A 181 -26.23 -7.55 -15.45
CA VAL A 181 -25.92 -6.30 -14.76
C VAL A 181 -27.23 -5.78 -14.16
N PRO A 182 -27.27 -5.47 -12.85
CA PRO A 182 -28.42 -4.82 -12.26
C PRO A 182 -28.78 -3.56 -13.03
N ALA A 183 -30.07 -3.25 -13.11
CA ALA A 183 -30.50 -1.99 -13.74
C ALA A 183 -29.75 -0.82 -13.09
N PRO A 184 -29.19 0.12 -13.88
CA PRO A 184 -28.43 1.22 -13.33
C PRO A 184 -29.30 2.00 -12.34
N LEU A 185 -28.76 2.28 -11.15
CA LEU A 185 -29.44 3.05 -10.10
C LEU A 185 -29.61 4.54 -10.44
N GLY A 186 -29.39 4.93 -11.70
CA GLY A 186 -29.35 6.32 -12.16
C GLY A 186 -28.14 7.12 -11.67
N ARG A 187 -27.18 6.49 -10.98
CA ARG A 187 -25.94 7.11 -10.49
C ARG A 187 -24.75 6.15 -10.57
N ASN A 188 -23.54 6.69 -10.48
CA ASN A 188 -22.33 5.89 -10.33
C ASN A 188 -22.28 5.23 -8.93
N PRO A 189 -21.54 4.11 -8.77
CA PRO A 189 -21.12 3.63 -7.46
C PRO A 189 -20.42 4.75 -6.68
N THR A 190 -20.73 4.94 -5.40
CA THR A 190 -20.04 5.92 -4.54
C THR A 190 -18.68 5.39 -4.07
N PRO A 191 -17.76 6.25 -3.59
CA PRO A 191 -16.49 5.80 -3.01
C PRO A 191 -16.66 4.81 -1.83
N LEU A 192 -17.68 5.00 -0.98
CA LEU A 192 -17.94 4.07 0.12
C LEU A 192 -18.46 2.70 -0.37
N GLU A 193 -19.30 2.67 -1.40
CA GLU A 193 -19.71 1.42 -2.04
C GLU A 193 -18.51 0.72 -2.70
N TYR A 194 -17.59 1.47 -3.32
CA TYR A 194 -16.32 0.93 -3.80
C TYR A 194 -15.51 0.30 -2.66
N TYR A 195 -15.30 1.00 -1.54
CA TYR A 195 -14.54 0.46 -0.41
C TYR A 195 -15.19 -0.79 0.20
N GLU A 196 -16.52 -0.91 0.18
CA GLU A 196 -17.17 -2.16 0.59
C GLU A 196 -16.72 -3.35 -0.26
N CYS A 197 -16.64 -3.19 -1.59
CA CYS A 197 -16.11 -4.22 -2.48
C CYS A 197 -14.60 -4.41 -2.30
N ARG A 198 -13.84 -3.30 -2.27
CA ARG A 198 -12.38 -3.32 -2.25
C ARG A 198 -11.82 -3.88 -0.95
N TRP A 199 -12.52 -3.76 0.17
CA TRP A 199 -12.13 -4.43 1.41
C TRP A 199 -12.09 -5.95 1.25
N TRP A 200 -13.12 -6.55 0.63
CA TRP A 200 -13.13 -7.99 0.37
C TRP A 200 -12.07 -8.38 -0.66
N ASP A 201 -11.97 -7.62 -1.75
CA ASP A 201 -11.01 -7.87 -2.83
C ASP A 201 -9.55 -7.73 -2.39
N GLY A 202 -9.24 -6.82 -1.47
CA GLY A 202 -7.88 -6.63 -0.92
C GLY A 202 -7.58 -7.49 0.31
N ALA A 203 -8.49 -8.36 0.74
CA ALA A 203 -8.40 -9.16 1.96
C ALA A 203 -8.29 -8.37 3.29
N PHE A 204 -8.83 -7.15 3.33
CA PHE A 204 -8.75 -6.24 4.48
C PHE A 204 -9.53 -6.69 5.73
N PRO A 205 -10.73 -7.29 5.63
CA PRO A 205 -11.46 -7.78 6.78
C PRO A 205 -10.61 -8.71 7.65
N VAL A 206 -9.74 -9.52 7.04
CA VAL A 206 -8.90 -10.50 7.73
C VAL A 206 -7.51 -9.97 8.04
N TYR A 207 -6.96 -9.03 7.26
CA TYR A 207 -5.62 -8.47 7.48
C TYR A 207 -5.45 -7.92 8.91
N TYR A 208 -6.23 -6.90 9.29
CA TYR A 208 -6.13 -6.31 10.63
C TYR A 208 -6.63 -7.24 11.72
N LYS A 209 -7.70 -7.99 11.42
CA LYS A 209 -8.35 -8.89 12.38
C LYS A 209 -7.43 -10.01 12.85
N LEU A 210 -6.74 -10.69 11.93
CA LEU A 210 -5.84 -11.80 12.27
C LEU A 210 -4.72 -11.34 13.20
N ALA A 211 -4.12 -10.18 12.93
CA ALA A 211 -3.11 -9.60 13.81
C ALA A 211 -3.67 -9.31 15.21
N LEU A 212 -4.88 -8.75 15.31
CA LEU A 212 -5.51 -8.40 16.58
C LEU A 212 -5.91 -9.65 17.39
N VAL A 213 -6.65 -10.59 16.80
CA VAL A 213 -7.13 -11.79 17.51
C VAL A 213 -5.98 -12.65 18.03
N LEU A 214 -4.92 -12.83 17.23
CA LEU A 214 -3.75 -13.63 17.61
C LEU A 214 -2.85 -12.95 18.64
N ASN A 215 -3.08 -11.66 18.92
CA ASN A 215 -2.35 -10.88 19.93
C ASN A 215 -3.25 -10.38 21.06
N GLY A 216 -4.46 -10.95 21.23
CA GLY A 216 -5.39 -10.55 22.28
C GLY A 216 -5.76 -9.06 22.22
N GLY A 217 -5.87 -8.52 21.01
CA GLY A 217 -6.19 -7.12 20.73
C GLY A 217 -4.99 -6.16 20.79
N ALA A 218 -3.82 -6.59 21.28
CA ALA A 218 -2.61 -5.77 21.39
C ALA A 218 -2.80 -4.43 22.16
N GLY A 219 -3.85 -4.34 22.98
CA GLY A 219 -4.25 -3.12 23.70
C GLY A 219 -5.14 -2.16 22.90
N VAL A 220 -5.50 -2.50 21.65
CA VAL A 220 -6.42 -1.72 20.81
C VAL A 220 -7.86 -1.98 21.24
N PRO A 221 -8.70 -0.94 21.41
CA PRO A 221 -10.15 -1.12 21.60
C PRO A 221 -10.79 -1.78 20.38
N VAL A 222 -11.37 -2.96 20.57
CA VAL A 222 -12.03 -3.76 19.52
C VAL A 222 -13.43 -4.18 19.94
N ASP A 223 -14.30 -4.45 18.97
CA ASP A 223 -15.61 -5.06 19.22
C ASP A 223 -15.53 -6.60 19.34
N GLU A 224 -16.68 -7.24 19.51
CA GLU A 224 -16.82 -8.70 19.61
C GLU A 224 -16.39 -9.47 18.35
N LYS A 225 -16.23 -8.77 17.22
CA LYS A 225 -15.77 -9.32 15.94
C LYS A 225 -14.31 -8.99 15.64
N TRP A 226 -13.60 -8.39 16.60
CA TRP A 226 -12.23 -7.90 16.48
C TRP A 226 -12.05 -6.70 15.53
N ALA A 227 -13.12 -5.97 15.22
CA ALA A 227 -13.03 -4.73 14.46
C ALA A 227 -12.59 -3.57 15.40
N PRO A 228 -11.59 -2.74 15.01
CA PRO A 228 -11.16 -1.60 15.81
C PRO A 228 -12.29 -0.57 16.00
N LEU A 229 -12.67 -0.30 17.25
CA LEU A 229 -13.81 0.58 17.57
C LEU A 229 -13.61 2.01 17.07
N GLY A 230 -12.37 2.49 17.03
CA GLY A 230 -12.04 3.84 16.55
C GLY A 230 -12.52 4.13 15.13
N THR A 231 -12.61 3.10 14.26
CA THR A 231 -13.10 3.24 12.88
C THR A 231 -14.58 3.63 12.78
N ARG A 232 -15.37 3.42 13.85
CA ARG A 232 -16.78 3.84 13.94
C ARG A 232 -16.96 5.24 14.52
N ILE A 233 -15.90 5.80 15.10
CA ILE A 233 -15.94 7.04 15.88
C ILE A 233 -15.26 8.17 15.10
N CYS A 234 -14.17 7.89 14.39
CA CYS A 234 -13.35 8.90 13.74
C CYS A 234 -13.10 8.58 12.26
N ALA A 235 -13.44 9.53 11.39
CA ALA A 235 -13.20 9.45 9.96
C ALA A 235 -11.70 9.36 9.62
N SER A 236 -10.83 10.10 10.32
CA SER A 236 -9.37 10.03 10.11
C SER A 236 -8.81 8.65 10.45
N ILE A 237 -9.32 7.99 11.51
CA ILE A 237 -8.97 6.60 11.80
C ILE A 237 -9.45 5.69 10.66
N ARG A 238 -10.70 5.84 10.19
CA ARG A 238 -11.20 5.02 9.09
C ARG A 238 -10.33 5.16 7.83
N LYS A 239 -10.07 6.41 7.40
CA LYS A 239 -9.20 6.71 6.25
C LYS A 239 -7.79 6.14 6.42
N ALA A 240 -7.21 6.21 7.62
CA ALA A 240 -5.88 5.66 7.88
C ALA A 240 -5.79 4.13 7.68
N PHE A 241 -6.86 3.38 7.95
CA PHE A 241 -6.91 1.96 7.61
C PHE A 241 -7.10 1.72 6.12
N ASP A 242 -7.90 2.57 5.47
CA ASP A 242 -8.11 2.55 4.01
C ASP A 242 -6.82 2.96 3.25
N LEU A 243 -5.84 3.62 3.88
CA LEU A 243 -4.56 3.96 3.23
C LEU A 243 -3.75 2.74 2.78
N LEU A 244 -3.89 1.57 3.42
CA LEU A 244 -3.27 0.35 2.90
C LEU A 244 -3.86 -0.01 1.51
N ILE A 245 -5.16 0.21 1.26
CA ILE A 245 -5.74 0.12 -0.09
C ILE A 245 -5.14 1.22 -0.96
N CYS A 246 -5.25 2.46 -0.52
CA CYS A 246 -4.96 3.61 -1.38
C CYS A 246 -3.50 3.65 -1.87
N TYR A 247 -2.53 3.28 -1.02
CA TYR A 247 -1.13 3.19 -1.45
C TYR A 247 -0.88 2.04 -2.41
N ASN A 248 -1.62 0.92 -2.28
CA ASN A 248 -1.62 -0.15 -3.29
C ASN A 248 -2.16 0.38 -4.63
N GLU A 249 -3.30 1.07 -4.61
CA GLU A 249 -3.91 1.60 -5.85
C GLU A 249 -2.99 2.57 -6.59
N LEU A 250 -2.25 3.39 -5.83
CA LEU A 250 -1.35 4.38 -6.38
C LEU A 250 -0.07 3.76 -6.96
N ILE A 251 0.52 2.79 -6.26
CA ILE A 251 1.74 2.12 -6.73
C ILE A 251 1.48 1.18 -7.92
N ASP A 252 0.26 0.62 -8.00
CA ASP A 252 -0.18 -0.26 -9.08
C ASP A 252 -0.91 0.45 -10.21
N VAL A 253 -0.95 1.79 -10.21
CA VAL A 253 -1.69 2.58 -11.22
C VAL A 253 -1.34 2.21 -12.67
N PHE A 254 -0.10 1.80 -12.96
CA PHE A 254 0.29 1.30 -14.27
C PHE A 254 0.07 -0.20 -14.44
N HIS A 255 0.37 -1.00 -13.41
CA HIS A 255 0.25 -2.45 -13.45
C HIS A 255 -1.19 -2.89 -13.66
N ASP A 256 -2.14 -2.23 -13.00
CA ASP A 256 -3.56 -2.59 -13.04
C ASP A 256 -4.19 -2.37 -14.41
N VAL A 257 -3.66 -1.43 -15.20
CA VAL A 257 -4.08 -1.28 -16.60
C VAL A 257 -3.64 -2.48 -17.44
N ILE A 258 -2.45 -3.03 -17.16
CA ILE A 258 -1.88 -4.16 -17.90
C ILE A 258 -2.52 -5.49 -17.49
N SER A 259 -2.74 -5.68 -16.18
CA SER A 259 -3.36 -6.89 -15.62
C SER A 259 -4.88 -6.97 -15.90
N ASN A 260 -5.45 -5.89 -16.42
CA ASN A 260 -6.87 -5.69 -16.59
C ASN A 260 -7.67 -5.70 -15.27
N GLU A 261 -7.11 -5.13 -14.20
CA GLU A 261 -7.75 -5.08 -12.89
C GLU A 261 -8.83 -3.97 -12.83
N PRO A 262 -10.12 -4.30 -12.67
CA PRO A 262 -11.20 -3.31 -12.59
C PRO A 262 -11.27 -2.54 -11.26
N MET A 263 -10.65 -3.02 -10.18
CA MET A 263 -10.83 -2.51 -8.81
C MET A 263 -9.79 -1.47 -8.35
N ASN A 264 -9.18 -0.72 -9.27
CA ASN A 264 -8.23 0.34 -8.91
C ASN A 264 -8.91 1.69 -8.62
N GLU A 265 -8.75 2.23 -7.40
CA GLU A 265 -9.43 3.48 -6.97
C GLU A 265 -9.01 4.67 -7.84
N VAL A 266 -7.73 4.77 -8.21
CA VAL A 266 -7.23 5.88 -9.04
C VAL A 266 -7.88 5.86 -10.41
N HIS A 267 -8.06 4.67 -11.00
CA HIS A 267 -8.74 4.51 -12.29
C HIS A 267 -10.23 4.82 -12.18
N ILE A 268 -10.88 4.36 -11.12
CA ILE A 268 -12.30 4.62 -10.86
C ILE A 268 -12.56 6.12 -10.61
N ALA A 269 -11.70 6.77 -9.84
CA ALA A 269 -11.72 8.21 -9.60
C ALA A 269 -11.51 8.99 -10.91
N GLY A 270 -10.60 8.55 -11.78
CA GLY A 270 -10.46 9.10 -13.13
C GLY A 270 -11.74 8.93 -13.96
N ARG A 271 -12.32 7.73 -13.95
CA ARG A 271 -13.52 7.38 -14.72
C ARG A 271 -14.71 8.26 -14.34
N TYR A 272 -14.99 8.40 -13.05
CA TYR A 272 -16.19 9.06 -12.54
C TYR A 272 -15.98 10.51 -12.11
N GLY A 273 -14.81 10.87 -11.60
CA GLY A 273 -14.47 12.18 -11.06
C GLY A 273 -13.63 13.06 -12.00
N GLY A 274 -12.83 12.44 -12.88
CA GLY A 274 -11.98 13.13 -13.85
C GLY A 274 -10.57 13.42 -13.36
N ILE A 275 -9.81 14.16 -14.18
CA ILE A 275 -8.36 14.33 -13.99
C ILE A 275 -7.96 15.00 -12.68
N THR A 276 -8.72 16.01 -12.22
CA THR A 276 -8.37 16.77 -11.00
C THR A 276 -8.33 15.86 -9.78
N VAL A 277 -9.25 14.90 -9.70
CA VAL A 277 -9.37 13.96 -8.58
C VAL A 277 -8.16 13.03 -8.53
N VAL A 278 -7.69 12.59 -9.70
CA VAL A 278 -6.46 11.80 -9.82
C VAL A 278 -5.25 12.64 -9.40
N GLN A 279 -5.15 13.90 -9.84
CA GLN A 279 -4.02 14.78 -9.52
C GLN A 279 -3.86 15.02 -8.01
N ASP A 280 -4.97 15.15 -7.28
CA ASP A 280 -4.97 15.40 -5.84
C ASP A 280 -4.71 14.14 -5.00
N PHE A 281 -4.87 12.95 -5.58
CA PHE A 281 -4.93 11.68 -4.85
C PHE A 281 -3.73 11.46 -3.90
N ALA A 282 -2.51 11.60 -4.41
CA ALA A 282 -1.30 11.40 -3.60
C ALA A 282 -1.18 12.41 -2.44
N ALA A 283 -1.61 13.66 -2.64
CA ALA A 283 -1.62 14.65 -1.57
C ALA A 283 -2.68 14.33 -0.50
N ALA A 284 -3.84 13.81 -0.92
CA ALA A 284 -4.90 13.34 -0.03
C ALA A 284 -4.41 12.20 0.88
N LEU A 285 -3.70 11.22 0.32
CA LEU A 285 -3.17 10.08 1.09
C LEU A 285 -2.23 10.53 2.19
N SER A 286 -1.32 11.43 1.83
CA SER A 286 -0.36 11.89 2.80
C SER A 286 -1.00 12.79 3.88
N ALA A 287 -2.02 13.57 3.54
CA ALA A 287 -2.80 14.33 4.52
C ALA A 287 -3.46 13.44 5.57
N CYS A 288 -4.01 12.29 5.16
CA CYS A 288 -4.64 11.33 6.09
C CYS A 288 -3.69 10.87 7.21
N VAL A 289 -2.39 10.72 6.91
CA VAL A 289 -1.37 10.36 7.91
C VAL A 289 -1.23 11.45 8.98
N ASP A 290 -1.18 12.72 8.56
CA ASP A 290 -1.06 13.86 9.46
C ASP A 290 -2.35 14.04 10.29
N GLU A 291 -3.51 13.91 9.64
CA GLU A 291 -4.82 14.05 10.28
C GLU A 291 -5.05 13.01 11.36
N VAL A 292 -4.77 11.72 11.09
CA VAL A 292 -4.98 10.67 12.09
C VAL A 292 -4.01 10.82 13.28
N ALA A 293 -2.79 11.28 13.03
CA ALA A 293 -1.78 11.48 14.06
C ALA A 293 -2.07 12.69 14.97
N THR A 294 -2.84 13.67 14.49
CA THR A 294 -3.09 14.93 15.19
C THR A 294 -4.53 15.09 15.69
N CYS A 295 -5.44 14.18 15.32
CA CYS A 295 -6.85 14.22 15.72
C CYS A 295 -7.04 14.04 17.24
N PRO A 296 -7.64 15.01 17.96
CA PRO A 296 -7.83 14.93 19.41
C PRO A 296 -9.21 14.38 19.80
N CYS A 297 -9.87 13.59 18.94
CA CYS A 297 -11.26 13.19 19.16
C CYS A 297 -11.43 12.10 20.23
N ILE A 298 -12.69 11.81 20.58
CA ILE A 298 -13.07 10.88 21.65
C ILE A 298 -12.69 9.42 21.41
N ALA A 299 -12.21 9.05 20.20
CA ALA A 299 -11.69 7.72 19.95
C ALA A 299 -10.43 7.41 20.78
N GLY A 300 -9.73 8.44 21.25
CA GLY A 300 -8.59 8.33 22.17
C GLY A 300 -7.26 7.98 21.51
N ASP A 301 -6.18 8.24 22.24
CA ASP A 301 -4.81 8.14 21.71
C ASP A 301 -4.43 6.73 21.25
N VAL A 302 -4.93 5.69 21.91
CA VAL A 302 -4.59 4.29 21.57
C VAL A 302 -5.10 3.92 20.17
N SER A 303 -6.32 4.33 19.82
CA SER A 303 -6.89 4.05 18.51
C SER A 303 -6.21 4.88 17.42
N HIS A 304 -5.92 6.16 17.67
CA HIS A 304 -5.17 7.00 16.72
C HIS A 304 -3.73 6.53 16.55
N ASP A 305 -3.07 6.08 17.62
CA ASP A 305 -1.72 5.54 17.55
C ASP A 305 -1.66 4.28 16.68
N PHE A 306 -2.60 3.36 16.87
CA PHE A 306 -2.68 2.14 16.06
C PHE A 306 -2.97 2.46 14.59
N ALA A 307 -3.90 3.37 14.33
CA ALA A 307 -4.23 3.80 12.98
C ALA A 307 -3.06 4.53 12.29
N THR A 308 -2.33 5.35 13.04
CA THR A 308 -1.11 6.02 12.55
C THR A 308 -0.03 4.99 12.21
N ASP A 309 0.16 3.97 13.06
CA ASP A 309 1.14 2.89 12.83
C ASP A 309 0.82 2.11 11.55
N ALA A 310 -0.45 1.77 11.36
CA ALA A 310 -0.92 1.13 10.13
C ALA A 310 -0.68 2.03 8.90
N ALA A 311 -1.02 3.31 8.97
CA ALA A 311 -0.87 4.25 7.86
C ALA A 311 0.60 4.44 7.43
N ILE A 312 1.50 4.76 8.37
CA ILE A 312 2.92 4.96 8.04
C ILE A 312 3.60 3.66 7.62
N GLY A 313 3.19 2.52 8.19
CA GLY A 313 3.69 1.21 7.83
C GLY A 313 3.31 0.81 6.40
N SER A 314 2.05 1.07 6.03
CA SER A 314 1.53 0.81 4.69
C SER A 314 2.26 1.62 3.63
N CYS A 315 2.39 2.94 3.84
CA CYS A 315 3.16 3.84 2.99
C CYS A 315 4.61 3.35 2.82
N ALA A 316 5.26 2.99 3.93
CA ALA A 316 6.65 2.54 3.91
C ALA A 316 6.82 1.19 3.18
N TRP A 317 5.87 0.26 3.35
CA TRP A 317 6.00 -1.09 2.83
C TRP A 317 5.81 -1.17 1.31
N TYR A 318 4.71 -0.64 0.77
CA TYR A 318 4.39 -0.75 -0.66
C TYR A 318 5.46 -0.14 -1.57
N ALA A 319 5.96 1.06 -1.25
CA ALA A 319 7.00 1.69 -2.05
C ALA A 319 8.34 0.94 -1.99
N HIS A 320 8.63 0.24 -0.89
CA HIS A 320 9.93 -0.34 -0.60
C HIS A 320 10.04 -1.84 -0.90
N VAL A 321 8.95 -2.59 -0.75
CA VAL A 321 8.97 -4.04 -1.00
C VAL A 321 9.25 -4.29 -2.50
N PRO A 322 10.16 -5.23 -2.84
CA PRO A 322 10.59 -5.42 -4.23
C PRO A 322 9.44 -5.68 -5.22
N HIS A 323 8.36 -6.30 -4.75
CA HIS A 323 7.21 -6.72 -5.54
C HIS A 323 6.56 -5.58 -6.34
N TYR A 324 6.28 -4.43 -5.72
CA TYR A 324 5.58 -3.32 -6.37
C TYR A 324 6.48 -2.40 -7.18
N ARG A 325 7.79 -2.69 -7.23
CA ARG A 325 8.73 -2.02 -8.12
C ARG A 325 8.75 -0.48 -7.96
N GLY A 326 8.44 0.06 -6.78
CA GLY A 326 8.24 1.51 -6.59
C GLY A 326 9.45 2.37 -6.99
N TYR A 327 10.66 1.92 -6.65
CA TYR A 327 11.90 2.63 -7.00
C TYR A 327 12.25 2.50 -8.48
N THR A 328 11.97 1.35 -9.10
CA THR A 328 12.27 1.13 -10.52
C THR A 328 11.25 1.86 -11.40
N GLN A 329 9.97 1.91 -11.00
CA GLN A 329 8.97 2.77 -11.61
C GLN A 329 9.40 4.25 -11.58
N LEU A 330 9.99 4.71 -10.48
CA LEU A 330 10.58 6.06 -10.40
C LEU A 330 11.67 6.26 -11.46
N VAL A 331 12.63 5.33 -11.59
CA VAL A 331 13.70 5.37 -12.62
C VAL A 331 13.10 5.48 -14.02
N GLU A 332 12.12 4.64 -14.32
CA GLU A 332 11.54 4.50 -15.66
C GLU A 332 10.67 5.70 -16.05
N THR A 333 10.02 6.34 -15.08
CA THR A 333 9.07 7.43 -15.31
C THR A 333 9.66 8.82 -15.03
N ARG A 334 10.87 8.93 -14.46
CA ARG A 334 11.47 10.21 -14.06
C ARG A 334 11.54 11.24 -15.18
N HIS A 335 11.72 10.82 -16.43
CA HIS A 335 11.76 11.75 -17.57
C HIS A 335 10.42 12.51 -17.79
N LEU A 336 9.31 12.01 -17.23
CA LEU A 336 8.01 12.68 -17.25
C LEU A 336 7.86 13.72 -16.13
N THR A 337 8.55 13.54 -15.00
CA THR A 337 8.29 14.30 -13.76
C THR A 337 9.47 15.11 -13.24
N SER A 338 10.69 14.82 -13.66
CA SER A 338 11.92 15.41 -13.09
C SER A 338 11.92 16.94 -13.08
N GLU A 339 11.46 17.57 -14.17
CA GLU A 339 11.41 19.03 -14.26
C GLU A 339 10.44 19.63 -13.24
N LYS A 340 9.22 19.05 -13.12
CA LYS A 340 8.21 19.48 -12.14
C LYS A 340 8.77 19.41 -10.73
N TYR A 341 9.36 18.28 -10.35
CA TYR A 341 9.83 18.06 -8.98
C TYR A 341 11.08 18.87 -8.65
N ALA A 342 11.98 19.07 -9.62
CA ALA A 342 13.10 19.99 -9.45
C ALA A 342 12.62 21.44 -9.25
N ALA A 343 11.55 21.86 -9.94
CA ALA A 343 10.94 23.18 -9.74
C ALA A 343 10.26 23.30 -8.37
N LEU A 344 9.54 22.27 -7.93
CA LEU A 344 8.91 22.22 -6.60
C LEU A 344 9.96 22.31 -5.48
N ALA A 345 11.03 21.51 -5.56
CA ALA A 345 12.12 21.53 -4.59
C ALA A 345 12.79 22.92 -4.50
N ARG A 346 13.06 23.56 -5.65
CA ARG A 346 13.60 24.94 -5.69
C ARG A 346 12.66 25.96 -5.05
N LYS A 347 11.34 25.75 -5.13
CA LYS A 347 10.34 26.68 -4.58
C LYS A 347 10.11 26.49 -3.08
N ALA A 348 10.24 25.26 -2.57
CA ALA A 348 9.83 24.93 -1.22
C ALA A 348 10.68 25.56 -0.11
N ASN A 349 11.90 26.06 -0.40
CA ASN A 349 12.83 26.64 0.59
C ASN A 349 13.08 25.73 1.82
N HIS A 350 12.83 24.43 1.71
CA HIS A 350 12.78 23.46 2.82
C HIS A 350 13.55 22.18 2.45
N GLY A 351 14.78 22.31 1.97
CA GLY A 351 15.59 21.18 1.53
C GLY A 351 14.90 20.38 0.43
N ALA A 352 14.84 19.05 0.58
CA ALA A 352 14.24 18.15 -0.41
C ALA A 352 12.70 18.05 -0.34
N PHE A 353 12.02 18.70 0.61
CA PHE A 353 10.55 18.61 0.71
C PHE A 353 9.86 19.41 -0.40
N ILE A 354 8.83 18.86 -1.04
CA ILE A 354 8.18 19.46 -2.22
C ILE A 354 6.89 20.23 -1.94
N THR A 355 6.36 20.15 -0.72
CA THR A 355 5.14 20.88 -0.34
C THR A 355 5.46 21.97 0.69
N SER A 356 4.94 23.17 0.46
CA SER A 356 4.94 24.29 1.42
C SER A 356 3.56 24.49 2.08
N GLY A 357 2.54 23.72 1.66
CA GLY A 357 1.18 23.75 2.19
C GLY A 357 0.81 22.41 2.84
N MET A 358 -0.14 22.45 3.77
CA MET A 358 -0.78 21.26 4.30
C MET A 358 -1.99 20.91 3.45
N ALA A 359 -2.04 19.67 2.99
CA ALA A 359 -3.27 19.13 2.42
C ALA A 359 -4.20 18.69 3.57
N HIS A 360 -5.51 18.82 3.34
CA HIS A 360 -6.56 18.24 4.17
C HIS A 360 -7.46 17.41 3.26
N SER A 361 -7.59 16.13 3.56
CA SER A 361 -8.28 15.11 2.75
C SER A 361 -9.81 15.10 2.91
N GLY A 362 -10.36 15.95 3.78
CA GLY A 362 -11.81 16.10 3.99
C GLY A 362 -12.30 15.47 5.29
N GLU A 363 -13.53 15.83 5.71
CA GLU A 363 -14.09 15.41 7.01
C GLU A 363 -14.84 14.07 6.97
N VAL A 364 -15.05 13.49 5.78
CA VAL A 364 -15.80 12.25 5.60
C VAL A 364 -14.88 11.02 5.58
N ASN A 365 -15.47 9.83 5.53
CA ASN A 365 -14.76 8.54 5.58
C ASN A 365 -14.08 8.14 4.25
N ALA A 366 -14.04 9.02 3.25
CA ALA A 366 -13.48 8.80 1.92
C ALA A 366 -12.74 10.06 1.45
N LEU A 367 -11.90 9.92 0.42
CA LEU A 367 -11.12 11.02 -0.15
C LEU A 367 -11.92 11.86 -1.16
N GLN A 368 -13.04 11.32 -1.63
CA GLN A 368 -13.95 11.94 -2.59
C GLN A 368 -15.38 11.98 -2.05
N ASP A 369 -16.19 12.89 -2.59
CA ASP A 369 -17.64 12.91 -2.33
C ASP A 369 -18.38 11.80 -3.12
N ASN A 370 -19.71 11.72 -2.95
CA ASN A 370 -20.53 10.71 -3.62
C ASN A 370 -20.53 10.81 -5.16
N GLU A 371 -20.11 11.96 -5.71
CA GLU A 371 -19.99 12.22 -7.15
C GLU A 371 -18.54 12.11 -7.64
N TRP A 372 -17.65 11.56 -6.80
CA TRP A 372 -16.21 11.41 -7.02
C TRP A 372 -15.45 12.73 -7.12
N SER A 373 -15.95 13.84 -6.60
CA SER A 373 -15.18 15.09 -6.52
C SER A 373 -14.15 15.00 -5.40
N SER A 374 -12.94 15.49 -5.64
CA SER A 374 -11.87 15.58 -4.63
C SER A 374 -12.33 16.40 -3.44
N LEU A 375 -12.17 15.86 -2.23
CA LEU A 375 -12.34 16.60 -0.98
C LEU A 375 -11.04 17.24 -0.49
N THR A 376 -9.96 17.03 -1.25
CA THR A 376 -8.64 17.54 -0.91
C THR A 376 -8.61 19.06 -1.03
N THR A 377 -8.19 19.71 0.04
CA THR A 377 -7.95 21.16 0.07
C THR A 377 -6.50 21.41 0.47
N PHE A 378 -5.94 22.52 0.00
CA PHE A 378 -4.57 22.92 0.31
C PHE A 378 -4.60 24.21 1.12
N GLU A 379 -4.18 24.14 2.37
CA GLU A 379 -4.00 25.31 3.23
C GLU A 379 -2.53 25.71 3.24
N SER A 380 -2.27 27.02 3.07
CA SER A 380 -0.94 27.56 3.28
C SER A 380 -0.61 27.49 4.76
N LEU A 381 0.48 26.80 5.11
CA LEU A 381 0.97 26.82 6.48
C LEU A 381 1.55 28.20 6.81
N ASP A 382 0.94 28.91 7.76
CA ASP A 382 1.64 29.94 8.53
C ASP A 382 2.47 29.21 9.61
N PRO A 383 3.80 29.41 9.74
CA PRO A 383 4.71 28.58 10.55
C PRO A 383 4.53 28.63 12.09
N ARG A 384 3.30 28.46 12.62
CA ARG A 384 3.04 28.49 14.07
C ARG A 384 1.94 27.54 14.52
N SER A 385 2.30 26.45 15.21
CA SER A 385 1.50 25.92 16.34
C SER A 385 2.36 25.02 17.27
N LYS A 386 1.89 24.84 18.52
CA LYS A 386 2.69 24.69 19.77
C LYS A 386 2.93 23.24 20.26
N LYS A 387 4.11 23.06 20.85
CA LYS A 387 4.58 22.19 21.98
C LYS A 387 4.03 20.75 22.14
N LYS A 388 4.80 19.78 21.63
CA LYS A 388 5.56 18.72 22.36
C LYS A 388 6.50 18.03 21.38
N GLU A 389 7.57 18.74 21.00
CA GLU A 389 8.26 18.45 19.73
C GLU A 389 9.59 19.22 19.63
N ALA A 390 10.14 19.69 20.75
CA ALA A 390 11.16 20.73 20.73
C ALA A 390 12.48 20.29 20.08
N ALA A 391 12.92 19.05 20.31
CA ALA A 391 14.15 18.53 19.72
C ALA A 391 13.99 18.21 18.23
N VAL A 392 12.89 17.55 17.83
CA VAL A 392 12.58 17.28 16.42
C VAL A 392 12.34 18.59 15.67
N ARG A 393 11.51 19.51 16.20
CA ARG A 393 11.29 20.84 15.58
C ARG A 393 12.57 21.67 15.51
N LYS A 394 13.42 21.63 16.54
CA LYS A 394 14.71 22.32 16.50
C LYS A 394 15.60 21.72 15.42
N PHE A 395 15.72 20.39 15.38
CA PHE A 395 16.49 19.68 14.37
C PHE A 395 15.96 19.92 12.96
N VAL A 396 14.66 19.76 12.72
CA VAL A 396 14.00 20.03 11.43
C VAL A 396 14.21 21.49 11.03
N ARG A 397 14.05 22.43 11.96
CA ARG A 397 14.34 23.84 11.67
C ARG A 397 15.79 24.06 11.27
N GLU A 398 16.75 23.47 11.98
CA GLU A 398 18.18 23.62 11.70
C GLU A 398 18.58 22.91 10.39
N ALA A 399 18.09 21.70 10.16
CA ALA A 399 18.52 20.80 9.10
C ALA A 399 17.70 20.90 7.81
N VAL A 400 16.48 21.43 7.85
CA VAL A 400 15.57 21.54 6.70
C VAL A 400 15.31 22.99 6.34
N HIS A 401 15.06 23.84 7.33
CA HIS A 401 14.74 25.25 7.08
C HIS A 401 15.98 26.15 7.02
N LEU A 402 17.00 25.88 7.84
CA LEU A 402 18.23 26.69 7.88
C LEU A 402 19.36 26.10 7.01
N ASN A 403 19.39 24.78 6.84
CA ASN A 403 20.28 24.08 5.92
C ASN A 403 19.42 23.49 4.79
N SER A 404 19.27 24.20 3.68
CA SER A 404 18.40 23.79 2.57
C SER A 404 19.06 22.74 1.66
N ASP A 405 19.82 21.82 2.22
CA ASP A 405 20.49 20.75 1.47
C ASP A 405 19.46 19.73 0.97
N THR A 406 19.48 19.48 -0.33
CA THR A 406 18.58 18.54 -0.99
C THR A 406 19.09 17.09 -0.95
N ALA A 407 20.37 16.86 -0.64
CA ALA A 407 20.92 15.52 -0.46
C ALA A 407 20.40 14.87 0.83
N MET A 408 20.22 15.68 1.89
CA MET A 408 19.71 15.25 3.20
C MET A 408 20.50 14.08 3.81
N ASP A 409 21.80 13.99 3.55
CA ASP A 409 22.65 12.90 4.05
C ASP A 409 22.64 12.82 5.59
N GLY A 410 22.29 11.65 6.14
CA GLY A 410 22.22 11.43 7.59
C GLY A 410 21.00 12.06 8.27
N PHE A 411 20.15 12.80 7.55
CA PHE A 411 18.99 13.48 8.12
C PHE A 411 17.99 12.50 8.72
N PHE A 412 17.60 11.48 7.95
CA PHE A 412 16.59 10.51 8.37
C PHE A 412 17.11 9.60 9.48
N GLY A 413 18.38 9.22 9.43
CA GLY A 413 19.09 8.54 10.51
C GLY A 413 19.11 9.35 11.80
N LYS A 414 19.23 10.68 11.71
CA LYS A 414 19.12 11.54 12.88
C LYS A 414 17.69 11.59 13.43
N ILE A 415 16.66 11.63 12.58
CA ILE A 415 15.25 11.49 13.00
C ILE A 415 15.06 10.18 13.77
N VAL A 416 15.47 9.05 13.19
CA VAL A 416 15.37 7.71 13.81
C VAL A 416 16.09 7.69 15.17
N SER A 417 17.27 8.29 15.26
CA SER A 417 18.04 8.38 16.50
C SER A 417 17.33 9.24 17.57
N ILE A 418 16.70 10.35 17.18
CA ILE A 418 15.93 11.20 18.09
C ILE A 418 14.69 10.45 18.61
N CYS A 419 13.98 9.73 17.73
CA CYS A 419 12.80 8.95 18.10
C CYS A 419 13.13 7.78 19.05
N ALA A 420 14.32 7.17 18.91
CA ALA A 420 14.77 6.10 19.79
C ALA A 420 14.89 6.53 21.27
N GLY A 421 15.29 7.79 21.51
CA GLY A 421 15.63 8.27 22.84
C GLY A 421 16.79 7.48 23.48
N HIS A 422 16.79 7.37 24.81
CA HIS A 422 17.85 6.72 25.59
C HIS A 422 17.49 5.30 26.07
N LYS A 423 16.28 4.80 25.74
CA LYS A 423 15.74 3.55 26.26
C LYS A 423 16.06 2.31 25.42
N VAL A 424 16.65 2.51 24.24
CA VAL A 424 16.94 1.45 23.28
C VAL A 424 18.45 1.26 23.17
N PRO A 425 18.97 0.02 23.10
CA PRO A 425 20.40 -0.22 22.96
C PRO A 425 20.99 0.47 21.73
N GLU A 426 22.17 1.09 21.89
CA GLU A 426 22.81 1.87 20.82
C GLU A 426 23.09 1.04 19.55
N TYR A 427 23.47 -0.23 19.70
CA TYR A 427 23.70 -1.11 18.54
C TYR A 427 22.43 -1.28 17.70
N LEU A 428 21.26 -1.34 18.33
CA LEU A 428 19.98 -1.51 17.66
C LEU A 428 19.58 -0.22 16.95
N VAL A 429 19.79 0.93 17.60
CA VAL A 429 19.59 2.25 16.95
C VAL A 429 20.48 2.37 15.71
N ARG A 430 21.77 2.03 15.81
CA ARG A 430 22.71 2.06 14.66
C ARG A 430 22.27 1.14 13.52
N GLN A 431 21.74 -0.05 13.83
CA GLN A 431 21.21 -0.96 12.81
C GLN A 431 20.02 -0.33 12.06
N CYS A 432 19.06 0.26 12.79
CA CYS A 432 17.90 0.92 12.21
C CYS A 432 18.29 2.15 11.37
N VAL A 433 19.21 2.97 11.86
CA VAL A 433 19.76 4.11 11.12
C VAL A 433 20.42 3.66 9.82
N THR A 434 21.25 2.62 9.87
CA THR A 434 21.90 2.07 8.67
C THR A 434 20.90 1.58 7.64
N ALA A 435 19.80 0.97 8.10
CA ALA A 435 18.74 0.50 7.21
C ALA A 435 18.01 1.65 6.50
N VAL A 436 17.59 2.66 7.26
CA VAL A 436 16.87 3.84 6.74
C VAL A 436 17.74 4.68 5.80
N GLU A 437 19.01 4.92 6.17
CA GLU A 437 19.94 5.67 5.32
C GLU A 437 20.27 4.95 4.01
N ALA A 438 20.32 3.62 4.01
CA ALA A 438 20.54 2.87 2.78
C ALA A 438 19.32 2.91 1.83
N ALA A 439 18.11 2.87 2.39
CA ALA A 439 16.88 3.08 1.62
C ALA A 439 16.88 4.48 0.97
N TRP A 440 17.18 5.52 1.75
CA TRP A 440 17.30 6.90 1.24
C TRP A 440 18.32 7.03 0.12
N LYS A 441 19.54 6.52 0.30
CA LYS A 441 20.59 6.55 -0.73
C LYS A 441 20.16 5.88 -2.03
N THR A 442 19.46 4.75 -1.92
CA THR A 442 18.96 4.03 -3.09
C THR A 442 17.83 4.80 -3.77
N LEU A 443 16.96 5.47 -3.01
CA LEU A 443 15.87 6.28 -3.54
C LEU A 443 16.40 7.51 -4.29
N ARG A 444 17.37 8.23 -3.70
CA ARG A 444 18.07 9.35 -4.36
C ARG A 444 18.72 8.90 -5.66
N ALA A 445 19.47 7.80 -5.63
CA ALA A 445 20.15 7.28 -6.80
C ALA A 445 19.17 6.82 -7.90
N ALA A 446 18.02 6.26 -7.53
CA ALA A 446 16.94 5.93 -8.45
C ALA A 446 16.35 7.18 -9.14
N GLY A 447 16.22 8.27 -8.39
CA GLY A 447 15.81 9.58 -8.91
C GLY A 447 16.85 10.26 -9.82
N GLU A 448 18.11 9.81 -9.78
CA GLU A 448 19.24 10.36 -10.54
C GLU A 448 19.50 9.55 -11.81
N ASP A 449 20.66 8.92 -11.99
CA ASP A 449 21.06 8.20 -13.21
C ASP A 449 21.45 6.74 -12.97
N MET A 450 21.18 6.19 -11.77
CA MET A 450 21.49 4.80 -11.46
C MET A 450 20.79 3.83 -12.43
N PRO A 451 21.49 2.79 -12.94
CA PRO A 451 20.87 1.78 -13.80
C PRO A 451 19.72 1.04 -13.13
N LEU A 452 18.70 0.72 -13.91
CA LEU A 452 17.44 0.11 -13.47
C LEU A 452 17.67 -1.20 -12.68
N GLU A 453 18.52 -2.08 -13.21
CA GLU A 453 18.83 -3.37 -12.62
C GLU A 453 19.63 -3.23 -11.31
N THR A 454 20.45 -2.18 -11.21
CA THR A 454 21.20 -1.87 -9.99
C THR A 454 20.25 -1.39 -8.89
N VAL A 455 19.28 -0.53 -9.23
CA VAL A 455 18.22 -0.11 -8.30
C VAL A 455 17.42 -1.32 -7.82
N ALA A 456 16.97 -2.18 -8.74
CA ALA A 456 16.21 -3.39 -8.42
C ALA A 456 16.94 -4.29 -7.39
N ALA A 457 18.22 -4.56 -7.62
CA ALA A 457 19.04 -5.37 -6.70
C ALA A 457 19.21 -4.70 -5.31
N LEU A 458 19.47 -3.39 -5.28
CA LEU A 458 19.63 -2.65 -4.02
C LEU A 458 18.33 -2.58 -3.22
N VAL A 459 17.17 -2.52 -3.87
CA VAL A 459 15.86 -2.54 -3.20
C VAL A 459 15.67 -3.86 -2.44
N VAL A 460 16.01 -5.01 -3.04
CA VAL A 460 16.00 -6.31 -2.34
C VAL A 460 16.92 -6.30 -1.12
N GLU A 461 18.16 -5.84 -1.27
CA GLU A 461 19.11 -5.76 -0.15
C GLU A 461 18.61 -4.83 0.97
N ASN A 462 18.04 -3.69 0.62
CA ASN A 462 17.48 -2.74 1.58
C ASN A 462 16.24 -3.29 2.28
N HIS A 463 15.36 -3.99 1.55
CA HIS A 463 14.15 -4.59 2.11
C HIS A 463 14.53 -5.58 3.22
N VAL A 464 15.48 -6.48 2.95
CA VAL A 464 15.94 -7.43 3.98
C VAL A 464 16.68 -6.72 5.12
N ARG A 465 17.40 -5.63 4.85
CA ARG A 465 18.03 -4.82 5.90
C ARG A 465 16.99 -4.19 6.83
N LEU A 466 15.88 -3.68 6.27
CA LEU A 466 14.76 -3.13 7.03
C LEU A 466 14.02 -4.22 7.79
N ASP A 467 13.72 -5.37 7.19
CA ASP A 467 13.09 -6.50 7.88
C ASP A 467 13.90 -6.94 9.09
N LYS A 468 15.22 -7.07 8.94
CA LYS A 468 16.13 -7.38 10.05
C LYS A 468 16.05 -6.32 11.16
N ALA A 469 15.95 -5.04 10.79
CA ALA A 469 15.78 -3.95 11.76
C ALA A 469 14.43 -4.04 12.49
N PHE A 470 13.32 -4.22 11.76
CA PHE A 470 12.00 -4.41 12.36
C PHE A 470 11.96 -5.63 13.28
N ILE A 471 12.41 -6.78 12.81
CA ILE A 471 12.47 -8.02 13.60
C ILE A 471 13.30 -7.82 14.87
N ALA A 472 14.51 -7.27 14.74
CA ALA A 472 15.38 -7.04 15.89
C ALA A 472 14.72 -6.13 16.94
N THR A 473 14.04 -5.07 16.52
CA THR A 473 13.35 -4.17 17.46
C THR A 473 12.17 -4.82 18.16
N HIS A 474 11.47 -5.79 17.55
CA HIS A 474 10.32 -6.45 18.19
C HIS A 474 10.71 -7.28 19.42
N TYR A 475 11.97 -7.69 19.54
CA TYR A 475 12.51 -8.32 20.75
C TYR A 475 12.68 -7.35 21.93
N HIS A 476 12.51 -6.05 21.71
CA HIS A 476 12.61 -5.01 22.74
C HIS A 476 11.28 -4.23 22.85
N ARG A 477 10.56 -4.43 23.96
CA ARG A 477 9.23 -3.81 24.19
C ARG A 477 9.23 -2.29 24.00
N GLU A 478 10.24 -1.60 24.54
CA GLU A 478 10.38 -0.13 24.46
C GLU A 478 10.79 0.36 23.06
N ALA A 479 11.21 -0.52 22.15
CA ALA A 479 11.69 -0.13 20.82
C ALA A 479 10.56 0.12 19.79
N TYR A 480 9.29 0.16 20.22
CA TYR A 480 8.19 0.54 19.32
C TYR A 480 8.34 1.98 18.81
N MET A 481 8.91 2.89 19.60
CA MET A 481 9.23 4.25 19.16
C MET A 481 10.30 4.26 18.07
N LEU A 482 11.23 3.30 18.10
CA LEU A 482 12.23 3.13 17.05
C LEU A 482 11.59 2.60 15.77
N ARG A 483 10.66 1.63 15.86
CA ARG A 483 9.87 1.18 14.71
C ARG A 483 9.05 2.29 14.08
N ARG A 484 8.35 3.08 14.90
CA ARG A 484 7.66 4.30 14.46
C ARG A 484 8.61 5.27 13.77
N GLY A 485 9.80 5.47 14.32
CA GLY A 485 10.84 6.31 13.72
C GLY A 485 11.27 5.82 12.33
N ILE A 486 11.39 4.50 12.12
CA ILE A 486 11.71 3.90 10.82
C ILE A 486 10.56 4.09 9.84
N SER A 487 9.35 3.62 10.16
CA SER A 487 8.19 3.72 9.26
C SER A 487 7.83 5.17 8.96
N GLY A 488 7.90 6.06 9.96
CA GLY A 488 7.65 7.48 9.76
C GLY A 488 8.70 8.16 8.88
N ALA A 489 9.99 7.82 9.03
CA ALA A 489 11.04 8.33 8.15
C ALA A 489 10.84 7.86 6.70
N LEU A 490 10.55 6.57 6.50
CA LEU A 490 10.28 6.00 5.18
C LEU A 490 9.02 6.61 4.56
N SER A 491 7.93 6.76 5.32
CA SER A 491 6.71 7.41 4.84
C SER A 491 6.95 8.85 4.39
N LEU A 492 7.74 9.63 5.15
CA LEU A 492 8.15 10.97 4.73
C LEU A 492 8.97 10.95 3.43
N MET A 493 9.93 10.02 3.29
CA MET A 493 10.70 9.86 2.06
C MET A 493 9.76 9.63 0.88
N PHE A 494 8.76 8.76 1.05
CA PHE A 494 7.96 8.27 -0.06
C PHE A 494 6.78 9.15 -0.45
N ASP A 495 6.34 10.05 0.42
CA ASP A 495 5.22 10.95 0.15
C ASP A 495 5.63 12.42 -0.06
N ARG A 496 6.66 12.88 0.65
CA ARG A 496 6.86 14.32 0.90
C ARG A 496 8.12 14.92 0.31
N THR A 497 9.03 14.08 -0.19
CA THR A 497 10.30 14.55 -0.76
C THR A 497 10.23 14.74 -2.26
N ASP A 498 11.24 15.39 -2.81
CA ASP A 498 11.45 15.51 -4.24
C ASP A 498 11.64 14.15 -4.92
N MET A 499 12.02 13.10 -4.19
CA MET A 499 12.15 11.72 -4.67
C MET A 499 11.00 10.81 -4.23
N ALA A 500 9.90 11.37 -3.73
CA ALA A 500 8.70 10.63 -3.35
C ALA A 500 8.12 9.86 -4.56
N PRO A 501 8.13 8.50 -4.57
CA PRO A 501 7.64 7.71 -5.68
C PRO A 501 6.12 7.85 -5.84
N TYR A 502 5.34 7.93 -4.77
CA TYR A 502 3.88 8.03 -4.85
C TYR A 502 3.37 9.21 -5.68
N PRO A 503 3.68 10.47 -5.33
CA PRO A 503 3.20 11.60 -6.12
C PRO A 503 3.84 11.62 -7.53
N ARG A 504 5.07 11.13 -7.69
CA ARG A 504 5.73 11.05 -9.01
C ARG A 504 5.10 10.02 -9.94
N ILE A 505 4.75 8.83 -9.44
CA ILE A 505 4.08 7.78 -10.20
C ILE A 505 2.69 8.26 -10.61
N ASN A 506 1.96 8.89 -9.69
CA ASN A 506 0.66 9.49 -9.98
C ASN A 506 0.75 10.57 -11.09
N ASP A 507 1.69 11.50 -10.95
CA ASP A 507 1.92 12.56 -11.94
C ASP A 507 2.36 11.99 -13.30
N ALA A 508 3.22 10.97 -13.30
CA ALA A 508 3.64 10.26 -14.50
C ALA A 508 2.43 9.64 -15.22
N ALA A 509 1.53 8.99 -14.48
CA ALA A 509 0.31 8.40 -15.02
C ALA A 509 -0.60 9.46 -15.64
N VAL A 510 -0.74 10.63 -14.99
CA VAL A 510 -1.50 11.76 -15.52
C VAL A 510 -0.84 12.32 -16.79
N PHE A 511 0.45 12.63 -16.75
CA PHE A 511 1.17 13.23 -17.89
C PHE A 511 1.17 12.32 -19.12
N HIS A 512 1.45 11.03 -18.91
CA HIS A 512 1.41 10.02 -19.97
C HIS A 512 0.03 9.95 -20.62
N SER A 513 -1.01 9.84 -19.81
CA SER A 513 -2.40 9.71 -20.26
C SER A 513 -2.88 10.95 -21.03
N VAL A 514 -2.57 12.15 -20.55
CA VAL A 514 -2.87 13.41 -21.26
C VAL A 514 -2.15 13.48 -22.61
N ASN A 515 -0.89 13.05 -22.67
CA ASN A 515 -0.11 13.04 -23.91
C ASN A 515 -0.67 12.05 -24.94
N ILE A 516 -1.11 10.87 -24.49
CA ILE A 516 -1.77 9.89 -25.36
C ILE A 516 -3.11 10.44 -25.89
N ALA A 517 -3.95 11.01 -25.02
CA ALA A 517 -5.24 11.56 -25.42
C ALA A 517 -5.11 12.68 -26.47
N LYS A 518 -4.11 13.56 -26.32
CA LYS A 518 -3.80 14.61 -27.30
C LYS A 518 -3.36 14.04 -28.66
N LYS A 519 -2.53 12.99 -28.66
CA LYS A 519 -2.07 12.33 -29.90
C LYS A 519 -3.21 11.57 -30.58
N GLY A 520 -4.08 10.91 -29.82
CA GLY A 520 -5.25 10.18 -30.32
C GLY A 520 -6.35 11.09 -30.87
N GLY A 521 -6.54 12.29 -30.30
CA GLY A 521 -7.50 13.29 -30.77
C GLY A 521 -7.05 14.12 -31.98
N GLY A 522 -5.75 14.09 -32.33
CA GLY A 522 -5.17 14.83 -33.46
C GLY A 522 -5.35 14.17 -34.83
N GLY A 523 -5.77 12.90 -34.87
CA GLY A 523 -6.15 12.20 -36.10
C GLY A 523 -7.51 12.66 -36.59
N LYS A 524 -7.56 13.84 -37.23
CA LYS A 524 -8.71 14.21 -38.07
C LYS A 524 -8.94 13.07 -39.06
N ARG A 525 -10.18 12.55 -39.07
CA ARG A 525 -10.76 11.84 -40.22
C ARG A 525 -10.52 12.71 -41.45
N GLU A 526 -9.53 12.37 -42.26
CA GLU A 526 -9.53 12.76 -43.66
C GLU A 526 -10.77 12.09 -44.27
N LYS A 527 -11.69 12.93 -44.71
CA LYS A 527 -12.95 12.56 -45.36
C LYS A 527 -12.70 12.01 -46.75
#